data_AF-A0A1R1BV51-F1
#
_entry.id   AF-A0A1R1BV51-F1
#
_cell.length_a   1.000
_cell.length_b   1.000
_cell.length_c   1.000
_cell.angle_alpha   90.00
_cell.angle_beta   90.00
_cell.angle_gamma   90.00
#
_symmetry.space_group_name_H-M   'P 1'
#
loop_
_entity.id
_entity.type
_entity.pdbx_description
1 polymer ?
#
loop_
_entity_poly.entity_id
_entity_poly.type
_entity_poly.pdbx_seq_one_letter_code
_entity_poly.pdbx_strand_id
1 'polypeptide(L)'
;MPIGDDDKFDWKSEKISFESLVQTIEKKEQIEEIIGVILTWQDTGIGGQFLFRCSGVISVNVTLLRKLISSNSNIEITDINWYLTRLLNVFNEKGMQVEHFSYQEHV
;
A
#
# COMPACT_ATOMS: atom_id res chain seq x y z
N MET A 1 7.94 10.84 -4.49
CA MET A 1 8.23 9.83 -5.54
C MET A 1 8.86 10.53 -6.74
N PRO A 2 10.18 10.67 -6.79
CA PRO A 2 10.86 11.13 -8.01
C PRO A 2 10.74 10.05 -9.11
N ILE A 3 10.75 10.47 -10.36
CA ILE A 3 10.83 9.57 -11.52
C ILE A 3 12.31 9.20 -11.71
N GLY A 4 12.63 7.93 -12.03
CA GLY A 4 14.01 7.48 -12.22
C GLY A 4 14.80 7.30 -10.93
N ASP A 5 14.13 7.07 -9.79
CA ASP A 5 14.83 6.73 -8.55
C ASP A 5 15.35 5.29 -8.55
N ASP A 6 16.41 5.04 -7.80
CA ASP A 6 17.13 3.76 -7.77
C ASP A 6 16.49 2.71 -6.85
N ASP A 7 15.18 2.82 -6.62
CA ASP A 7 14.38 1.96 -5.73
C ASP A 7 15.00 1.75 -4.33
N LYS A 8 15.78 2.72 -3.83
CA LYS A 8 16.31 2.66 -2.45
C LYS A 8 15.26 2.90 -1.37
N PHE A 9 14.02 3.21 -1.76
CA PHE A 9 12.90 3.48 -0.86
C PHE A 9 13.22 4.53 0.23
N ASP A 10 13.98 5.56 -0.13
CA ASP A 10 14.18 6.76 0.71
C ASP A 10 12.89 7.59 0.71
N TRP A 11 11.90 7.15 1.50
CA TRP A 11 10.56 7.74 1.55
C TRP A 11 10.61 9.24 1.83
N LYS A 12 10.13 10.05 0.88
CA LYS A 12 9.99 11.51 1.03
C LYS A 12 8.52 11.91 1.13
N SER A 13 8.23 12.85 2.02
CA SER A 13 6.91 13.44 2.20
C SER A 13 6.88 14.85 1.63
N GLU A 14 6.00 15.10 0.67
CA GLU A 14 5.74 16.41 0.09
C GLU A 14 4.25 16.59 -0.14
N LYS A 15 3.74 17.83 -0.01
CA LYS A 15 2.37 18.15 -0.42
C LYS A 15 2.32 18.29 -1.94
N ILE A 16 1.55 17.44 -2.59
CA ILE A 16 1.35 17.42 -4.04
C ILE A 16 -0.14 17.55 -4.38
N SER A 17 -0.45 18.13 -5.54
CA SER A 17 -1.82 18.14 -6.06
C SER A 17 -2.23 16.75 -6.56
N PHE A 18 -3.53 16.48 -6.63
CA PHE A 18 -4.03 15.23 -7.20
C PHE A 18 -3.62 15.06 -8.68
N GLU A 19 -3.68 16.14 -9.47
CA GLU A 19 -3.26 16.11 -10.88
C GLU A 19 -1.78 15.73 -11.03
N SER A 20 -0.90 16.34 -10.25
CA SER A 20 0.53 16.03 -10.30
C SER A 20 0.84 14.62 -9.78
N LEU A 21 0.04 14.10 -8.85
CA LEU A 21 0.13 12.70 -8.43
C LEU A 21 -0.22 11.76 -9.59
N VAL A 22 -1.35 11.99 -10.27
CA VAL A 22 -1.78 11.19 -11.43
C VAL A 22 -0.73 11.21 -12.53
N GLN A 23 -0.23 12.39 -12.91
CA GLN A 23 0.81 12.51 -13.92
C GLN A 23 2.12 11.79 -13.54
N THR A 24 2.47 11.79 -12.26
CA THR A 24 3.66 11.05 -11.77
C THR A 24 3.45 9.53 -11.89
N ILE A 25 2.26 9.05 -11.51
CA ILE A 25 1.88 7.64 -11.61
C ILE A 25 1.92 7.18 -13.08
N GLU A 26 1.28 7.92 -13.98
CA GLU A 26 1.25 7.60 -15.42
C GLU A 26 2.66 7.54 -16.02
N LYS A 27 3.54 8.48 -15.66
CA LYS A 27 4.92 8.47 -16.15
C LYS A 27 5.72 7.28 -15.63
N LYS A 28 5.57 6.93 -14.36
CA LYS A 28 6.23 5.75 -13.76
C LYS A 28 5.74 4.45 -14.39
N GLU A 29 4.44 4.34 -14.65
CA GLU A 29 3.85 3.18 -15.32
C GLU A 29 4.38 3.01 -16.75
N GLN A 30 4.51 4.11 -17.52
CA GLN A 30 5.05 4.09 -18.89
C GLN A 30 6.49 3.57 -19.01
N ILE A 31 7.27 3.68 -17.93
CA ILE A 31 8.67 3.23 -17.87
C ILE A 31 8.85 1.98 -17.00
N GLU A 32 7.74 1.32 -16.66
CA GLU A 32 7.70 0.09 -15.87
C GLU A 32 8.31 0.22 -14.46
N GLU A 33 8.35 1.43 -13.90
CA GLU A 33 8.86 1.70 -12.56
C GLU A 33 7.88 1.25 -11.46
N ILE A 34 8.43 0.83 -10.32
CA ILE A 34 7.62 0.50 -9.13
C ILE A 34 7.03 1.79 -8.56
N ILE A 35 5.74 1.75 -8.22
CA ILE A 35 5.02 2.87 -7.62
C ILE A 35 4.86 2.59 -6.12
N GLY A 36 5.67 3.26 -5.31
CA GLY A 36 5.60 3.18 -3.84
C GLY A 36 4.81 4.34 -3.23
N VAL A 37 3.69 4.05 -2.57
CA VAL A 37 2.86 5.05 -1.86
C VAL A 37 2.54 4.63 -0.44
N ILE A 38 2.38 5.61 0.45
CA ILE A 38 1.82 5.38 1.79
C ILE A 38 0.34 5.75 1.73
N LEU A 39 -0.54 4.79 2.01
CA LEU A 39 -1.98 5.00 2.05
C LEU A 39 -2.48 4.76 3.47
N THR A 40 -3.27 5.71 3.98
CA THR A 40 -3.90 5.64 5.29
C THR A 40 -5.39 5.94 5.20
N TRP A 41 -6.17 5.31 6.08
CA TRP A 41 -7.58 5.65 6.28
C TRP A 41 -7.67 6.95 7.06
N GLN A 42 -8.32 7.96 6.46
CA GLN A 42 -8.39 9.34 6.96
C GLN A 42 -8.77 9.42 8.45
N ASP A 43 -9.77 8.65 8.88
CA ASP A 43 -10.32 8.76 10.25
C ASP A 43 -9.43 8.13 11.32
N THR A 44 -8.63 7.13 10.95
CA THR A 44 -7.89 6.30 11.92
C THR A 44 -6.39 6.44 11.82
N GLY A 45 -5.88 6.96 10.69
CA GLY A 45 -4.47 6.93 10.35
C GLY A 45 -3.91 5.53 10.10
N ILE A 46 -4.72 4.47 10.27
CA ILE A 46 -4.32 3.10 9.97
C ILE A 46 -3.98 3.00 8.49
N GLY A 47 -2.98 2.21 8.12
CA GLY A 47 -2.57 2.12 6.73
C GLY A 47 -1.41 1.18 6.48
N GLY A 48 -0.68 1.47 5.41
CA GLY A 48 0.50 0.72 5.03
C GLY A 48 1.27 1.39 3.91
N GLN A 49 2.47 0.87 3.67
CA GLN A 49 3.24 1.12 2.46
C GLN A 49 2.75 0.15 1.38
N PHE A 50 2.42 0.68 0.22
CA PHE A 50 1.94 -0.07 -0.92
C PHE A 50 2.95 0.07 -2.05
N LEU A 51 3.34 -1.06 -2.64
CA LEU A 51 4.14 -1.11 -3.84
C LEU A 51 3.28 -1.70 -4.96
N PHE A 52 3.03 -0.89 -5.98
CA PHE A 52 2.33 -1.32 -7.19
C PHE A 52 3.37 -1.62 -8.26
N ARG A 53 3.31 -2.83 -8.82
CA ARG A 53 4.15 -3.26 -9.94
C ARG A 53 3.30 -3.30 -11.20
N CYS A 54 3.90 -2.95 -12.34
CA CYS A 54 3.24 -2.99 -13.64
C CYS A 54 2.74 -4.40 -14.04
N SER A 55 3.25 -5.45 -13.38
CA SER A 55 2.76 -6.83 -13.51
C SER A 55 1.40 -7.09 -12.85
N GLY A 56 0.74 -6.08 -12.26
CA GLY A 56 -0.50 -6.23 -11.50
C GLY A 56 -0.30 -6.75 -10.08
N VAL A 57 0.94 -6.94 -9.64
CA VAL A 57 1.27 -7.36 -8.28
C VAL A 57 1.27 -6.17 -7.35
N ILE A 58 0.53 -6.28 -6.25
CA ILE A 58 0.51 -5.30 -5.16
C ILE A 58 1.16 -5.93 -3.94
N SER A 59 2.20 -5.28 -3.41
CA SER A 59 2.81 -5.65 -2.13
C SER A 59 2.43 -4.62 -1.07
N VAL A 60 1.94 -5.10 0.08
CA VAL A 60 1.54 -4.24 1.19
C VAL A 60 2.44 -4.53 2.39
N ASN A 61 3.15 -3.52 2.85
CA ASN A 61 3.95 -3.58 4.07
C ASN A 61 3.25 -2.76 5.17
N VAL A 62 2.89 -3.46 6.25
CA VAL A 62 2.08 -2.91 7.34
C VAL A 62 2.96 -2.79 8.58
N THR A 63 3.85 -1.81 8.59
CA THR A 63 4.87 -1.62 9.66
C THR A 63 4.52 -0.54 10.68
N LEU A 64 3.81 0.52 10.28
CA LEU A 64 3.44 1.64 11.17
C LEU A 64 1.94 1.85 11.15
N LEU A 65 1.38 2.25 12.31
CA LEU A 65 -0.05 2.52 12.49
C LEU A 65 -0.94 1.34 12.07
N ARG A 66 -0.51 0.12 12.37
CA ARG A 66 -1.21 -1.09 11.95
C ARG A 66 -2.45 -1.38 12.80
N LYS A 67 -3.48 -1.96 12.18
CA LYS A 67 -4.61 -2.55 12.92
C LYS A 67 -4.12 -3.81 13.65
N LEU A 68 -4.34 -3.88 14.97
CA LEU A 68 -4.06 -5.05 15.80
C LEU A 68 -5.35 -5.81 16.14
N ILE A 69 -5.24 -7.15 16.28
CA ILE A 69 -6.35 -8.02 16.72
C ILE A 69 -6.75 -7.70 18.17
N SER A 70 -5.75 -7.50 19.04
CA SER A 70 -5.92 -7.11 20.44
C SER A 70 -4.72 -6.30 20.88
N SER A 71 -4.96 -5.21 21.60
CA SER A 71 -3.92 -4.34 22.19
C SER A 71 -3.46 -4.79 23.57
N ASN A 72 -4.03 -5.87 24.12
CA ASN A 72 -3.89 -6.25 25.53
C ASN A 72 -3.01 -7.50 25.76
N SER A 73 -2.35 -8.01 24.72
CA SER A 73 -1.41 -9.13 24.80
C SER A 73 0.04 -8.64 24.74
N ASN A 74 0.95 -9.38 25.38
CA ASN A 74 2.40 -9.17 25.23
C ASN A 74 2.93 -9.43 23.80
N ILE A 75 2.04 -9.77 22.88
CA ILE A 75 2.31 -10.05 21.48
C ILE A 75 1.36 -9.16 20.68
N GLU A 76 1.90 -8.33 19.80
CA GLU A 76 1.14 -7.52 18.86
C GLU A 76 0.97 -8.28 17.55
N ILE A 77 -0.27 -8.70 17.26
CA ILE A 77 -0.60 -9.42 16.03
C ILE A 77 -1.38 -8.51 15.10
N THR A 78 -0.93 -8.40 13.85
CA THR A 78 -1.60 -7.60 12.82
C THR A 78 -2.93 -8.23 12.43
N ASP A 79 -4.01 -7.44 12.41
CA ASP A 79 -5.32 -7.87 11.90
C ASP A 79 -5.35 -7.79 10.37
N ILE A 80 -4.81 -8.82 9.71
CA ILE A 80 -4.76 -8.89 8.24
C ILE A 80 -6.14 -9.00 7.60
N ASN A 81 -7.11 -9.62 8.29
CA ASN A 81 -8.47 -9.71 7.80
C ASN A 81 -9.09 -8.31 7.62
N TRP A 82 -8.79 -7.37 8.52
CA TRP A 82 -9.22 -5.99 8.39
C TRP A 82 -8.72 -5.33 7.10
N TYR A 83 -7.46 -5.59 6.70
CA TYR A 83 -6.91 -5.07 5.45
C TYR A 83 -7.50 -5.75 4.23
N LEU A 84 -7.51 -7.09 4.23
CA LEU A 84 -8.00 -7.89 3.10
C LEU A 84 -9.44 -7.54 2.74
N THR A 85 -10.34 -7.55 3.71
CA THR A 85 -11.76 -7.28 3.45
C THR A 85 -11.98 -5.89 2.84
N ARG A 86 -11.22 -4.89 3.27
CA ARG A 86 -11.31 -3.53 2.72
C ARG A 86 -10.72 -3.41 1.32
N LEU A 87 -9.54 -3.96 1.09
CA LEU A 87 -8.88 -3.91 -0.22
C LEU A 87 -9.68 -4.71 -1.26
N LEU A 88 -10.11 -5.93 -0.92
CA LEU A 88 -10.91 -6.77 -1.80
C LEU A 88 -12.24 -6.10 -2.19
N ASN A 89 -12.90 -5.42 -1.25
CA ASN A 89 -14.11 -4.67 -1.57
C ASN A 89 -13.84 -3.56 -2.59
N VAL A 90 -12.78 -2.76 -2.38
CA VAL A 90 -12.39 -1.69 -3.33
C VAL A 90 -12.07 -2.26 -4.71
N PHE A 91 -11.34 -3.38 -4.78
CA PHE A 91 -10.98 -4.00 -6.05
C PHE A 91 -12.21 -4.56 -6.77
N ASN A 92 -13.08 -5.26 -6.04
CA ASN A 92 -14.32 -5.81 -6.58
C ASN A 92 -15.26 -4.73 -7.12
N GLU A 93 -15.42 -3.61 -6.41
CA GLU A 93 -16.21 -2.45 -6.87
C GLU A 93 -15.66 -1.83 -8.17
N LYS A 94 -14.36 -2.02 -8.45
CA LYS A 94 -13.71 -1.56 -9.69
C LYS A 94 -13.60 -2.65 -10.76
N GLY A 95 -14.21 -3.81 -10.55
CA GLY A 95 -14.17 -4.93 -11.49
C GLY A 95 -12.80 -5.62 -11.56
N MET A 96 -11.93 -5.41 -10.56
CA MET A 96 -10.63 -6.06 -10.46
C MET A 96 -10.75 -7.36 -9.65
N GLN A 97 -10.34 -8.47 -10.26
CA GLN A 97 -10.33 -9.77 -9.60
C GLN A 97 -8.98 -10.04 -8.95
N VAL A 98 -8.99 -10.44 -7.67
CA VAL A 98 -7.79 -10.94 -6.99
C VAL A 98 -7.71 -12.45 -7.17
N GLU A 99 -6.65 -12.91 -7.85
CA GLU A 99 -6.43 -14.33 -8.14
C GLU A 99 -5.75 -15.07 -6.99
N HIS A 100 -4.77 -14.41 -6.35
CA HIS A 100 -3.97 -14.99 -5.29
C HIS A 100 -3.62 -13.96 -4.21
N PHE A 101 -3.51 -14.43 -2.98
CA PHE A 101 -3.04 -13.66 -1.84
C PHE A 101 -2.13 -14.51 -0.97
N SER A 102 -1.04 -13.92 -0.50
CA SER A 102 -0.14 -14.49 0.49
C SER A 102 0.18 -13.48 1.57
N TYR A 103 0.41 -13.97 2.78
CA TYR A 103 0.77 -13.17 3.95
C TYR A 103 1.85 -13.87 4.76
N GLN A 104 2.78 -13.07 5.28
CA GLN A 104 3.83 -13.53 6.17
C GLN A 104 4.06 -12.47 7.25
N GLU A 105 4.03 -12.90 8.51
CA GLU A 105 4.42 -12.08 9.67
C GLU A 105 5.74 -12.61 10.23
N HIS A 106 6.66 -11.70 10.53
CA HIS A 106 7.87 -12.01 11.28
C HIS A 106 7.73 -11.35 12.64
N VAL A 107 7.72 -12.17 13.70
CA VAL A 107 7.68 -11.74 15.10
C VAL A 107 9.08 -11.78 15.69
#